data_AF-A0A233SG33-F1
#
_entry.id   AF-A0A233SG33-F1
#
_cell.length_a   1.000
_cell.length_b   1.000
_cell.length_c   1.000
_cell.angle_alpha   90.00
_cell.angle_beta   90.00
_cell.angle_gamma   90.00
#
_symmetry.space_group_name_H-M   'P 1'
#
loop_
_entity.id
_entity.type
_entity.pdbx_description
1 polymer ?
#
loop_
_entity_poly.entity_id
_entity_poly.type
_entity_poly.pdbx_seq_one_letter_code
_entity_poly.pdbx_strand_id
1 'polypeptide(L)'
;MSGASSFPQDVISPRGLQCDRRREDMTRIQTFNMDQKFFVRHHNFEGEINELDFPGPIGDFDWLVHFLRVDQGSRLLAFEAKHPSGFFLRHKNFRIVLEPPDGTELFKQDHAFREVAPLAGDPRDGWHSYQAFQDKFKTRFLAHENLHLFLRDKSESGIAAGDASFRLIET
;
A
#
# COMPACT_ATOMS: atom_id res chain seq x y z
N MET A 1 -18.35 -25.95 6.56
CA MET A 1 -18.38 -24.73 7.39
C MET A 1 -17.40 -23.75 6.77
N SER A 2 -17.90 -22.85 5.91
CA SER A 2 -17.09 -21.88 5.18
C SER A 2 -17.17 -20.55 5.94
N GLY A 3 -16.05 -20.11 6.51
CA GLY A 3 -15.94 -18.81 7.17
C GLY A 3 -15.65 -17.76 6.10
N ALA A 4 -16.69 -17.05 5.66
CA ALA A 4 -16.52 -15.84 4.87
C ALA A 4 -16.07 -14.72 5.83
N SER A 5 -14.85 -14.21 5.65
CA SER A 5 -14.42 -12.97 6.28
C SER A 5 -15.20 -11.83 5.61
N SER A 6 -16.33 -11.44 6.20
CA SER A 6 -17.14 -10.32 5.71
C SER A 6 -16.44 -9.01 6.04
N PHE A 7 -16.16 -8.19 5.02
CA PHE A 7 -16.02 -6.76 5.23
C PHE A 7 -17.39 -6.22 5.71
N PRO A 8 -17.46 -5.45 6.81
CA PRO A 8 -18.72 -4.82 7.20
C PRO A 8 -19.16 -3.84 6.10
N GLN A 9 -20.37 -4.05 5.59
CA GLN A 9 -21.08 -3.09 4.73
C GLN A 9 -21.76 -2.02 5.61
N ASP A 10 -21.88 -0.83 5.02
CA ASP A 10 -22.60 0.38 5.47
C ASP A 10 -21.88 1.34 6.42
N VAL A 11 -21.59 2.55 5.93
CA VAL A 11 -22.44 3.76 6.17
C VAL A 11 -22.17 4.79 5.05
N ILE A 12 -23.11 4.94 4.11
CA ILE A 12 -23.31 6.22 3.42
C ILE A 12 -24.30 7.00 4.28
N SER A 13 -23.87 8.11 4.88
CA SER A 13 -24.78 9.05 5.55
C SER A 13 -24.72 10.42 4.85
N PRO A 14 -25.87 11.05 4.53
CA PRO A 14 -25.92 12.33 3.85
C PRO A 14 -25.84 13.48 4.87
N ARG A 15 -24.94 14.43 4.57
CA ARG A 15 -24.87 15.80 5.12
C ARG A 15 -24.58 15.95 6.62
N GLY A 16 -23.55 16.75 6.88
CA GLY A 16 -23.51 17.61 8.07
C GLY A 16 -22.72 17.07 9.24
N LEU A 17 -21.45 16.74 9.02
CA LEU A 17 -20.46 16.74 10.09
C LEU A 17 -19.26 17.54 9.60
N GLN A 18 -18.95 18.59 10.36
CA GLN A 18 -17.70 19.32 10.30
C GLN A 18 -16.59 18.26 10.15
N CYS A 19 -15.94 18.25 8.99
CA CYS A 19 -14.73 17.48 8.80
C CYS A 19 -13.78 18.01 9.87
N ASP A 20 -13.58 17.26 10.95
CA ASP A 20 -12.41 17.42 11.78
C ASP A 20 -11.25 17.18 10.82
N ARG A 21 -10.78 18.27 10.20
CA ARG A 21 -9.56 18.32 9.41
C ARG A 21 -8.42 18.09 10.38
N ARG A 22 -8.32 16.87 10.93
CA ARG A 22 -7.02 16.24 11.06
C ARG A 22 -6.41 16.41 9.68
N ARG A 23 -5.27 17.09 9.64
CA ARG A 23 -4.53 17.31 8.40
C ARG A 23 -4.60 16.02 7.59
N GLU A 24 -4.92 16.15 6.30
CA GLU A 24 -4.65 15.08 5.35
C GLU A 24 -3.13 14.96 5.26
N ASP A 25 -2.49 14.45 6.32
CA ASP A 25 -1.04 14.30 6.39
C ASP A 25 -0.68 13.29 5.30
N MET A 26 -0.10 13.83 4.22
CA MET A 26 0.29 13.04 3.07
C MET A 26 1.46 12.17 3.49
N THR A 27 1.54 10.99 2.91
CA THR A 27 2.59 10.04 3.24
C THR A 27 3.38 9.71 1.99
N ARG A 28 4.70 9.74 2.10
CA ARG A 28 5.61 9.12 1.14
C ARG A 28 6.06 7.77 1.68
N ILE A 29 6.17 6.79 0.81
CA ILE A 29 6.52 5.42 1.20
C ILE A 29 7.96 5.16 0.75
N GLN A 30 8.91 5.26 1.68
CA GLN A 30 10.33 5.09 1.42
C GLN A 30 10.71 3.61 1.40
N THR A 31 11.59 3.18 0.50
CA THR A 31 12.16 1.81 0.50
C THR A 31 13.37 1.68 1.43
N PHE A 32 13.56 0.50 2.02
CA PHE A 32 14.65 0.20 2.96
C PHE A 32 16.02 0.17 2.29
N ASN A 33 16.12 -0.55 1.17
CA ASN A 33 17.30 -0.56 0.32
C ASN A 33 17.14 0.46 -0.82
N MET A 34 18.21 0.71 -1.59
CA MET A 34 18.39 1.86 -2.52
C MET A 34 18.85 3.15 -1.80
N ASP A 35 19.86 3.02 -0.94
CA ASP A 35 20.43 4.12 -0.12
C ASP A 35 19.40 4.93 0.69
N GLN A 36 18.18 4.39 0.84
CA GLN A 36 17.01 5.06 1.41
C GLN A 36 16.65 6.37 0.68
N LYS A 37 16.99 6.48 -0.61
CA LYS A 37 16.64 7.66 -1.44
C LYS A 37 15.40 7.48 -2.29
N PHE A 38 14.93 6.25 -2.41
CA PHE A 38 13.82 5.88 -3.29
C PHE A 38 12.50 5.81 -2.52
N PHE A 39 11.44 6.21 -3.20
CA PHE A 39 10.08 6.28 -2.69
C PHE A 39 9.12 5.67 -3.70
N VAL A 40 8.04 5.07 -3.21
CA VAL A 40 6.95 4.56 -4.03
C VAL A 40 6.25 5.74 -4.71
N ARG A 41 6.08 5.61 -6.02
CA ARG A 41 5.24 6.48 -6.84
C ARG A 41 4.33 5.66 -7.73
N HIS A 42 3.38 6.32 -8.37
CA HIS A 42 2.78 5.80 -9.59
C HIS A 42 3.36 6.47 -10.83
N HIS A 43 3.34 5.77 -11.96
CA HIS A 43 3.60 6.33 -13.28
C HIS A 43 2.88 5.45 -14.32
N ASN A 44 2.18 6.06 -15.28
CA ASN A 44 1.35 5.33 -16.27
C ASN A 44 0.39 4.29 -15.66
N PHE A 45 -0.21 4.61 -14.51
CA PHE A 45 -1.08 3.70 -13.74
C PHE A 45 -0.40 2.43 -13.21
N GLU A 46 0.93 2.40 -13.13
CA GLU A 46 1.70 1.34 -12.50
C GLU A 46 2.40 1.85 -11.24
N GLY A 47 2.56 0.98 -10.24
CA GLY A 47 3.38 1.25 -9.07
C GLY A 47 4.87 1.05 -9.38
N GLU A 48 5.69 2.01 -8.96
CA GLU A 48 7.14 2.06 -9.17
C GLU A 48 7.84 2.65 -7.95
N ILE A 49 9.17 2.58 -7.90
CA ILE A 49 9.99 3.34 -6.96
C ILE A 49 10.92 4.30 -7.71
N ASN A 50 11.16 5.48 -7.16
CA ASN A 50 12.15 6.41 -7.69
C ASN A 50 12.66 7.41 -6.65
N GLU A 51 13.73 8.14 -6.97
CA GLU A 51 14.16 9.30 -6.19
C GLU A 51 13.17 10.47 -6.38
N LEU A 52 13.04 11.33 -5.37
CA LEU A 52 12.06 12.44 -5.41
C LEU A 52 12.38 13.52 -6.46
N ASP A 53 13.62 13.57 -6.94
CA ASP A 53 14.06 14.47 -8.01
C ASP A 53 13.91 13.86 -9.42
N PHE A 54 13.44 12.61 -9.51
CA PHE A 54 13.18 11.96 -10.79
C PHE A 54 12.08 12.72 -11.56
N PRO A 55 12.22 12.89 -12.89
CA PRO A 55 11.25 13.65 -13.67
C PRO A 55 9.79 13.21 -13.50
N GLY A 56 8.90 14.19 -13.36
CA GLY A 56 7.46 13.99 -13.25
C GLY A 56 6.81 14.84 -12.14
N PRO A 57 5.50 14.69 -11.94
CA PRO A 57 4.80 15.37 -10.86
C PRO A 57 5.25 14.80 -9.50
N ILE A 58 5.64 15.69 -8.57
CA ILE A 58 5.98 15.27 -7.20
C ILE A 58 4.80 14.60 -6.48
N GLY A 59 3.57 14.97 -6.87
CA GLY A 59 2.34 14.39 -6.34
C GLY A 59 2.17 12.90 -6.64
N ASP A 60 2.91 12.35 -7.61
CA ASP A 60 2.90 10.91 -7.90
C ASP A 60 3.48 10.08 -6.75
N PHE A 61 4.24 10.71 -5.84
CA PHE A 61 4.83 10.10 -4.65
C PHE A 61 3.97 10.26 -3.39
N ASP A 62 2.91 11.06 -3.45
CA ASP A 62 2.13 11.44 -2.28
C ASP A 62 0.88 10.54 -2.16
N TRP A 63 0.76 9.86 -1.02
CA TRP A 63 -0.27 8.88 -0.74
C TRP A 63 -1.14 9.31 0.45
N LEU A 64 -2.45 9.08 0.34
CA LEU A 64 -3.35 9.06 1.49
C LEU A 64 -3.45 7.61 1.99
N VAL A 65 -3.01 7.38 3.23
CA VAL A 65 -3.00 6.04 3.83
C VAL A 65 -4.28 5.82 4.62
N HIS A 66 -5.10 4.88 4.15
CA HIS A 66 -6.36 4.52 4.79
C HIS A 66 -6.19 3.32 5.71
N PHE A 67 -6.57 3.48 6.98
CA PHE A 67 -6.64 2.35 7.90
C PHE A 67 -8.00 1.66 7.78
N LEU A 68 -8.02 0.47 7.17
CA LEU A 68 -9.22 -0.31 6.97
C LEU A 68 -9.59 -1.01 8.28
N ARG A 69 -10.83 -0.81 8.73
CA ARG A 69 -11.34 -1.47 9.95
C ARG A 69 -11.62 -2.94 9.66
N VAL A 70 -11.05 -3.82 10.48
CA VAL A 70 -11.37 -5.24 10.55
C VAL A 70 -11.57 -5.66 11.99
N ASP A 71 -12.35 -6.72 12.20
CA ASP A 71 -12.81 -7.18 13.52
C ASP A 71 -11.71 -7.77 14.42
N GLN A 72 -10.46 -7.69 14.02
CA GLN A 72 -9.31 -8.22 14.74
C GLN A 72 -8.16 -7.24 14.63
N GLY A 73 -7.35 -7.11 15.69
CA GLY A 73 -6.27 -6.10 15.85
C GLY A 73 -5.13 -6.12 14.81
N SER A 74 -5.35 -6.72 13.64
CA SER A 74 -4.54 -6.53 12.45
C SER A 74 -4.71 -5.11 11.90
N ARG A 75 -3.59 -4.47 11.55
CA ARG A 75 -3.59 -3.17 10.88
C ARG A 75 -3.63 -3.40 9.38
N LEU A 76 -4.77 -3.07 8.75
CA LEU A 76 -4.95 -3.12 7.31
C LEU A 76 -4.87 -1.72 6.72
N LEU A 77 -4.13 -1.61 5.62
CA LEU A 77 -3.89 -0.36 4.92
C LEU A 77 -4.35 -0.46 3.47
N ALA A 78 -4.82 0.67 2.95
CA ALA A 78 -4.92 0.93 1.53
C ALA A 78 -4.21 2.25 1.21
N PHE A 79 -3.54 2.29 0.06
CA PHE A 79 -2.77 3.45 -0.38
C PHE A 79 -3.52 4.12 -1.54
N GLU A 80 -4.15 5.26 -1.27
CA GLU A 80 -4.80 6.08 -2.29
C GLU A 80 -3.80 7.11 -2.82
N ALA A 81 -3.72 7.27 -4.14
CA ALA A 81 -2.91 8.34 -4.73
C ALA A 81 -3.51 9.71 -4.41
N LYS A 82 -2.68 10.71 -4.10
CA LYS A 82 -3.16 12.09 -3.95
C LYS A 82 -3.73 12.62 -5.27
N HIS A 83 -3.13 12.22 -6.39
CA HIS A 83 -3.59 12.57 -7.73
C HIS A 83 -3.29 11.46 -8.74
N PRO A 84 -4.28 10.87 -9.42
CA PRO A 84 -5.72 11.17 -9.32
C PRO A 84 -6.32 10.64 -8.01
N SER A 85 -7.09 11.48 -7.31
CA SER A 85 -7.84 11.07 -6.11
C SER A 85 -8.87 9.98 -6.45
N GLY A 86 -9.11 9.07 -5.52
CA GLY A 86 -10.01 7.93 -5.69
C GLY A 86 -9.37 6.72 -6.39
N PHE A 87 -8.06 6.76 -6.66
CA PHE A 87 -7.30 5.64 -7.21
C PHE A 87 -6.41 5.02 -6.15
N PHE A 88 -6.32 3.70 -6.13
CA PHE A 88 -5.60 2.96 -5.09
C PHE A 88 -4.55 2.03 -5.69
N LEU A 89 -3.45 1.83 -4.97
CA LEU A 89 -2.55 0.73 -5.24
C LEU A 89 -3.28 -0.59 -5.01
N ARG A 90 -3.21 -1.48 -5.99
CA ARG A 90 -3.70 -2.85 -5.86
C ARG A 90 -2.81 -3.82 -6.62
N HIS A 91 -2.84 -5.08 -6.22
CA HIS A 91 -2.16 -6.12 -6.99
C HIS A 91 -3.07 -6.67 -8.10
N LYS A 92 -2.52 -6.83 -9.32
CA LYS A 92 -3.16 -7.50 -10.47
C LYS A 92 -2.12 -8.32 -11.20
N ASN A 93 -2.36 -9.63 -11.34
CA ASN A 93 -1.38 -10.54 -11.94
C ASN A 93 0.02 -10.38 -11.32
N PHE A 94 0.08 -10.21 -9.99
CA PHE A 94 1.29 -9.92 -9.21
C PHE A 94 1.99 -8.59 -9.49
N ARG A 95 1.51 -7.76 -10.43
CA ARG A 95 1.96 -6.38 -10.59
C ARG A 95 1.19 -5.46 -9.66
N ILE A 96 1.84 -4.43 -9.12
CA ILE A 96 1.14 -3.35 -8.43
C ILE A 96 0.76 -2.29 -9.45
N VAL A 97 -0.53 -1.99 -9.50
CA VAL A 97 -1.13 -1.02 -10.42
C VAL A 97 -1.97 -0.02 -9.64
N LEU A 98 -2.23 1.12 -10.25
CA LEU A 98 -3.06 2.19 -9.74
C LEU A 98 -4.40 2.17 -10.50
N GLU A 99 -5.49 1.80 -9.83
CA GLU A 99 -6.82 1.74 -10.42
C GLU A 99 -7.90 2.26 -9.44
N PRO A 100 -9.02 2.79 -9.93
CA PRO A 100 -10.14 3.16 -9.09
C PRO A 100 -10.95 1.93 -8.65
N PRO A 101 -11.66 1.97 -7.50
CA PRO A 101 -12.52 0.89 -7.08
C PRO A 101 -13.62 0.59 -8.11
N ASP A 102 -13.77 -0.69 -8.46
CA ASP A 102 -14.82 -1.16 -9.38
C ASP A 102 -16.04 -1.75 -8.63
N GLY A 103 -16.03 -1.69 -7.30
CA GLY A 103 -17.08 -2.23 -6.42
C GLY A 103 -17.01 -3.74 -6.21
N THR A 104 -16.10 -4.46 -6.86
CA THR A 104 -15.98 -5.91 -6.72
C THR A 104 -15.30 -6.31 -5.41
N GLU A 105 -15.64 -7.50 -4.90
CA GLU A 105 -14.91 -8.09 -3.77
C GLU A 105 -13.45 -8.38 -4.11
N LEU A 106 -13.14 -8.63 -5.40
CA LEU A 106 -11.78 -8.82 -5.85
C LEU A 106 -10.96 -7.54 -5.66
N PHE A 107 -11.46 -6.38 -6.09
CA PHE A 107 -10.79 -5.11 -5.83
C PHE A 107 -10.61 -4.89 -4.33
N LYS A 108 -11.66 -5.11 -3.52
CA LYS A 108 -11.57 -4.95 -2.06
C LYS A 108 -10.44 -5.76 -1.44
N GLN A 109 -10.17 -6.94 -1.99
CA GLN A 109 -9.11 -7.82 -1.53
C GLN A 109 -7.74 -7.51 -2.15
N ASP A 110 -7.68 -7.03 -3.39
CA ASP A 110 -6.45 -6.73 -4.13
C ASP A 110 -5.74 -5.44 -3.64
N HIS A 111 -6.50 -4.46 -3.14
CA HIS A 111 -5.98 -3.14 -2.73
C HIS A 111 -5.66 -3.01 -1.22
N ALA A 112 -5.97 -4.06 -0.45
CA ALA A 112 -5.74 -4.08 0.99
C ALA A 112 -4.46 -4.85 1.33
N PHE A 113 -3.67 -4.28 2.25
CA PHE A 113 -2.42 -4.88 2.72
C PHE A 113 -2.38 -4.96 4.25
N ARG A 114 -1.91 -6.09 4.78
CA ARG A 114 -1.60 -6.26 6.20
C ARG A 114 -0.24 -5.65 6.49
N GLU A 115 -0.20 -4.65 7.35
CA GLU A 115 1.05 -4.18 7.93
C GLU A 115 1.55 -5.25 8.92
N VAL A 116 2.79 -5.68 8.73
CA VAL A 116 3.47 -6.64 9.60
C VAL A 116 4.86 -6.13 9.95
N ALA A 117 5.52 -6.82 10.89
CA ALA A 117 6.91 -6.56 11.21
C ALA A 117 7.78 -6.58 9.93
N PRO A 118 8.78 -5.69 9.84
CA PRO A 118 9.57 -5.56 8.63
C PRO A 118 10.35 -6.85 8.35
N LEU A 119 10.51 -7.16 7.07
CA LEU A 119 11.42 -8.23 6.65
C LEU A 119 12.89 -7.80 6.81
N ALA A 120 13.19 -6.50 6.71
CA ALA A 120 14.48 -5.89 6.95
C ALA A 120 14.35 -4.52 7.65
N GLY A 121 15.27 -4.25 8.58
CA GLY A 121 15.22 -3.06 9.45
C GLY A 121 14.55 -3.33 10.79
N ASP A 122 14.45 -2.28 11.61
CA ASP A 122 13.84 -2.34 12.94
C ASP A 122 12.49 -1.61 12.93
N PRO A 123 11.39 -2.22 13.44
CA PRO A 123 10.10 -1.53 13.55
C PRO A 123 10.15 -0.27 14.42
N ARG A 124 11.13 -0.14 15.32
CA ARG A 124 11.34 1.08 16.13
C ARG A 124 11.83 2.27 15.31
N ASP A 125 12.43 2.03 14.15
CA ASP A 125 12.87 3.07 13.20
C ASP A 125 11.79 3.39 12.15
N GLY A 126 10.59 2.82 12.29
CA GLY A 126 9.44 3.01 11.41
C GLY A 126 9.40 2.08 10.20
N TRP A 127 10.19 1.00 10.19
CA TRP A 127 10.18 0.03 9.08
C TRP A 127 9.06 -1.00 9.25
N HIS A 128 8.35 -1.26 8.15
CA HIS A 128 7.26 -2.21 8.07
C HIS A 128 7.31 -2.99 6.75
N SER A 129 6.62 -4.12 6.69
CA SER A 129 6.33 -4.83 5.44
C SER A 129 4.84 -4.96 5.24
N TYR A 130 4.42 -5.02 3.97
CA TYR A 130 3.00 -5.02 3.60
C TYR A 130 2.64 -6.33 2.90
N GLN A 131 2.00 -7.24 3.64
CA GLN A 131 1.57 -8.55 3.15
C GLN A 131 0.21 -8.45 2.45
N ALA A 132 -0.02 -9.22 1.39
CA ALA A 132 -1.32 -9.25 0.72
C ALA A 132 -2.46 -9.59 1.70
N PHE A 133 -3.61 -8.93 1.56
CA PHE A 133 -4.79 -9.28 2.35
C PHE A 133 -5.39 -10.63 1.93
N GLN A 134 -5.25 -11.05 0.67
CA GLN A 134 -5.85 -12.30 0.22
C GLN A 134 -5.24 -13.54 0.87
N ASP A 135 -6.14 -14.44 1.28
CA ASP A 135 -5.74 -15.65 1.98
C ASP A 135 -4.90 -16.60 1.13
N LYS A 136 -5.12 -16.63 -0.19
CA LYS A 136 -4.30 -17.38 -1.14
C LYS A 136 -2.91 -16.79 -1.37
N PHE A 137 -2.65 -15.56 -0.93
CA PHE A 137 -1.39 -14.84 -1.13
C PHE A 137 -0.70 -14.49 0.19
N LYS A 138 -0.96 -15.23 1.28
CA LYS A 138 -0.38 -14.99 2.62
C LYS A 138 1.15 -15.02 2.65
N THR A 139 1.83 -15.65 1.70
CA THR A 139 3.29 -15.63 1.61
C THR A 139 3.85 -14.46 0.82
N ARG A 140 2.98 -13.61 0.25
CA ARG A 140 3.37 -12.54 -0.67
C ARG A 140 3.28 -11.15 -0.07
N PHE A 141 4.24 -10.32 -0.44
CA PHE A 141 4.46 -8.98 0.08
C PHE A 141 4.57 -7.98 -1.07
N LEU A 142 4.15 -6.74 -0.81
CA LEU A 142 4.57 -5.60 -1.61
C LEU A 142 6.10 -5.56 -1.61
N ALA A 143 6.70 -5.51 -2.79
CA ALA A 143 8.14 -5.41 -2.95
C ALA A 143 8.47 -4.65 -4.24
N HIS A 144 9.63 -4.01 -4.30
CA HIS A 144 10.15 -3.50 -5.56
C HIS A 144 11.10 -4.48 -6.24
N GLU A 145 11.13 -4.45 -7.57
CA GLU A 145 12.08 -5.19 -8.40
C GLU A 145 12.27 -4.40 -9.70
N ASN A 146 13.52 -4.17 -10.10
CA ASN A 146 13.83 -3.41 -11.32
C ASN A 146 13.07 -2.08 -11.41
N LEU A 147 13.01 -1.34 -10.28
CA LEU A 147 12.28 -0.06 -10.09
C LEU A 147 10.75 -0.14 -10.14
N HIS A 148 10.19 -1.33 -10.28
CA HIS A 148 8.75 -1.55 -10.39
C HIS A 148 8.21 -2.25 -9.14
N LEU A 149 6.92 -2.05 -8.82
CA LEU A 149 6.30 -2.69 -7.66
C LEU A 149 5.52 -3.96 -8.04
N PHE A 150 5.72 -4.99 -7.25
CA PHE A 150 5.10 -6.30 -7.41
C PHE A 150 4.60 -6.86 -6.08
N LEU A 151 3.74 -7.87 -6.17
CA LEU A 151 3.37 -8.74 -5.09
C LEU A 151 4.21 -10.03 -5.18
N ARG A 152 5.26 -10.10 -4.36
CA ARG A 152 6.31 -11.11 -4.45
C ARG A 152 6.27 -12.10 -3.31
N ASP A 153 6.54 -13.37 -3.59
CA ASP A 153 6.54 -14.41 -2.56
C ASP A 153 7.85 -14.40 -1.77
N LYS A 154 7.78 -14.43 -0.44
CA LYS A 154 8.98 -14.41 0.41
C LYS A 154 9.92 -15.60 0.17
N SER A 155 9.42 -16.71 -0.36
CA SER A 155 10.20 -17.91 -0.66
C SER A 155 10.89 -17.88 -2.04
N GLU A 156 10.50 -16.96 -2.93
CA GLU A 156 11.11 -16.83 -4.26
C GLU A 156 12.56 -16.35 -4.12
N SER A 157 13.51 -17.10 -4.69
CA SER A 157 14.92 -16.71 -4.71
C SER A 157 15.09 -15.38 -5.45
N GLY A 158 15.73 -14.40 -4.81
CA GLY A 158 16.09 -13.12 -5.44
C GLY A 158 15.37 -11.89 -4.90
N ILE A 159 14.35 -12.04 -4.07
CA ILE A 159 13.78 -10.90 -3.32
C ILE A 159 14.61 -10.70 -2.06
N ALA A 160 15.31 -9.58 -2.00
CA ALA A 160 15.95 -9.18 -0.76
C ALA A 160 14.86 -8.75 0.23
N ALA A 161 15.05 -9.06 1.51
CA ALA A 161 14.14 -8.59 2.56
C ALA A 161 14.00 -7.06 2.59
N GLY A 162 15.03 -6.34 2.11
CA GLY A 162 15.01 -4.89 1.90
C GLY A 162 14.04 -4.42 0.82
N ASP A 163 13.82 -5.23 -0.23
CA ASP A 163 12.92 -4.86 -1.34
C ASP A 163 11.46 -4.75 -0.88
N ALA A 164 11.12 -5.48 0.18
CA ALA A 164 9.78 -5.61 0.74
C ALA A 164 9.63 -4.88 2.08
N SER A 165 10.56 -3.99 2.44
CA SER A 165 10.54 -3.24 3.68
C SER A 165 10.50 -1.74 3.38
N PHE A 166 9.54 -1.06 4.00
CA PHE A 166 9.21 0.32 3.71
C PHE A 166 8.98 1.11 4.97
N ARG A 167 9.14 2.43 4.88
CA ARG A 167 8.82 3.38 5.95
C ARG A 167 7.86 4.44 5.44
N LEU A 168 6.81 4.70 6.21
CA LEU A 168 5.86 5.79 5.94
C LEU A 168 6.46 7.09 6.50
N ILE A 169 6.59 8.10 5.64
CA ILE A 169 7.11 9.43 5.96
C ILE A 169 5.96 10.42 5.79
N GLU A 170 5.49 10.99 6.90
CA GLU A 170 4.52 12.08 6.90
C GLU A 170 5.16 13.35 6.30
N THR A 171 4.43 14.06 5.44
CA THR A 171 4.89 15.24 4.69
C THR A 171 3.94 16.43 4.80
#